data_AF-A0A2P4SBH6-F1
#
_entry.id   AF-A0A2P4SBH6-F1
#
_cell.length_a   1.000
_cell.length_b   1.000
_cell.length_c   1.000
_cell.angle_alpha   90.00
_cell.angle_beta   90.00
_cell.angle_gamma   90.00
#
_symmetry.space_group_name_H-M   'P 1'
#
loop_
_entity.id
_entity.type
_entity.pdbx_description
1 polymer ?
#
loop_
_entity_poly.entity_id
_entity_poly.type
_entity_poly.pdbx_seq_one_letter_code
_entity_poly.pdbx_strand_id
1 'polypeptide(L)'
;MAKKYGFKYELVQYKWPRWLYQQTEKQRIIWGYKILFLDVLFPLAVDKIIFVDADQIVRSDLKELRDLDLKGAPYGYTPFCDSRKEMDGYRFWKSGYWASHLGKKKYHISALYVVDLKKFRKIAAGDRLRGQYQALSQDPNSLSNLDQ
;
A
#
# COMPACT_ATOMS: atom_id res chain seq x y z
N MET A 1 7.44 13.66 -21.73
CA MET A 1 7.22 12.22 -21.48
C MET A 1 5.98 11.68 -22.20
N ALA A 2 4.77 12.12 -21.84
CA ALA A 2 3.50 11.63 -22.40
C ALA A 2 3.46 11.52 -23.94
N LYS A 3 3.80 12.60 -24.67
CA LYS A 3 3.83 12.61 -26.15
C LYS A 3 4.81 11.59 -26.75
N LYS A 4 5.96 11.37 -26.11
CA LYS A 4 7.02 10.47 -26.60
C LYS A 4 6.64 9.00 -26.42
N TYR A 5 5.98 8.67 -25.32
CA TYR A 5 5.68 7.28 -24.94
C TYR A 5 4.18 6.93 -25.06
N GLY A 6 3.34 7.83 -25.57
CA GLY A 6 1.94 7.55 -25.91
C GLY A 6 1.01 7.28 -24.73
N PHE A 7 1.21 7.94 -23.57
CA PHE A 7 0.35 7.77 -22.39
C PHE A 7 -0.36 9.05 -21.96
N LYS A 8 -1.49 8.89 -21.26
CA LYS A 8 -2.20 9.98 -20.58
C LYS A 8 -1.81 9.99 -19.10
N TYR A 9 -1.85 11.16 -18.49
CA TYR A 9 -1.61 11.32 -17.06
C TYR A 9 -2.60 12.32 -16.48
N GLU A 10 -2.86 12.18 -15.20
CA GLU A 10 -3.69 13.09 -14.42
C GLU A 10 -3.02 13.28 -13.06
N LEU A 11 -3.09 14.49 -12.52
CA LEU A 11 -2.60 14.80 -11.19
C LEU A 11 -3.78 14.78 -10.23
N VAL A 12 -3.72 13.88 -9.26
CA VAL A 12 -4.72 13.77 -8.19
C VAL A 12 -4.13 14.31 -6.89
N GLN A 13 -4.97 14.97 -6.11
CA GLN A 13 -4.58 15.48 -4.80
C GLN A 13 -5.75 15.35 -3.82
N TYR A 14 -5.41 15.09 -2.57
CA TYR A 14 -6.35 15.07 -1.48
C TYR A 14 -5.72 15.79 -0.30
N LYS A 15 -6.48 16.61 0.42
CA LYS A 15 -5.96 17.32 1.60
C LYS A 15 -6.12 16.43 2.82
N TRP A 16 -5.03 16.22 3.55
CA TRP A 16 -5.06 15.48 4.82
C TRP A 16 -6.14 16.04 5.77
N PRO A 17 -7.12 15.24 6.21
CA PRO A 17 -8.22 15.73 7.04
C PRO A 17 -7.76 16.24 8.40
N ARG A 18 -8.38 17.32 8.91
CA ARG A 18 -8.00 17.93 10.20
C ARG A 18 -8.17 16.99 11.39
N TRP A 19 -9.12 16.06 11.33
CA TRP A 19 -9.42 15.11 12.40
C TRP A 19 -8.47 13.91 12.44
N LEU A 20 -7.76 13.64 11.34
CA LEU A 20 -6.84 12.52 11.22
C LEU A 20 -5.47 12.94 11.74
N TYR A 21 -4.83 12.09 12.55
CA TYR A 21 -3.52 12.37 13.15
C TYR A 21 -2.51 12.79 12.08
N GLN A 22 -1.87 13.95 12.29
CA GLN A 22 -0.98 14.56 11.32
C GLN A 22 0.43 14.01 11.46
N GLN A 23 1.12 13.84 10.32
CA GLN A 23 2.55 13.56 10.30
C GLN A 23 3.31 14.85 10.03
N THR A 24 4.40 15.08 10.76
CA THR A 24 5.28 16.24 10.56
C THR A 24 6.41 15.94 9.58
N GLU A 25 6.89 14.70 9.58
CA GLU A 25 7.95 14.24 8.70
C GLU A 25 7.41 13.97 7.29
N LYS A 26 8.03 14.60 6.29
CA LYS A 26 7.62 14.50 4.88
C LYS A 26 7.56 13.05 4.39
N GLN A 27 8.50 12.20 4.82
CA GLN A 27 8.53 10.79 4.42
C GLN A 27 7.29 10.03 4.91
N ARG A 28 6.89 10.23 6.18
CA ARG A 28 5.70 9.61 6.76
C ARG A 28 4.40 10.11 6.12
N ILE A 29 4.37 11.39 5.72
CA ILE A 29 3.25 11.95 4.93
C ILE A 29 3.13 11.20 3.60
N ILE A 30 4.23 11.01 2.87
CA ILE A 30 4.25 10.29 1.58
C ILE A 30 3.73 8.86 1.77
N TRP A 31 4.19 8.14 2.80
CA TRP A 31 3.70 6.81 3.14
C TRP A 31 2.18 6.79 3.42
N GLY A 32 1.69 7.79 4.16
CA GLY A 32 0.25 7.92 4.41
C GLY A 32 -0.57 8.08 3.13
N TYR A 33 -0.10 8.87 2.17
CA TYR A 33 -0.79 9.03 0.87
C TYR A 33 -0.80 7.76 0.03
N LYS A 34 0.17 6.84 0.21
CA LYS A 34 0.17 5.54 -0.48
C LYS A 34 -0.98 4.63 -0.01
N ILE A 35 -1.47 4.77 1.23
CA ILE A 35 -2.40 3.78 1.81
C ILE A 35 -3.70 4.34 2.35
N LEU A 36 -3.69 5.52 2.99
CA LEU A 36 -4.82 6.01 3.79
C LEU A 36 -5.97 6.60 2.96
N PHE A 37 -5.72 7.01 1.72
CA PHE A 37 -6.68 7.79 0.93
C PHE A 37 -7.05 7.14 -0.41
N LEU A 38 -6.73 5.86 -0.60
CA LEU A 38 -6.95 5.16 -1.89
C LEU A 38 -8.42 5.22 -2.37
N ASP A 39 -9.38 5.23 -1.45
CA ASP A 39 -10.82 5.33 -1.74
C ASP A 39 -11.25 6.69 -2.28
N VAL A 40 -10.62 7.77 -1.81
CA VAL A 40 -11.04 9.17 -2.06
C VAL A 40 -10.10 9.95 -2.97
N LEU A 41 -8.86 9.48 -3.16
CA LEU A 41 -7.85 10.15 -3.98
C LEU A 41 -8.16 10.05 -5.49
N PHE A 42 -8.80 8.96 -5.91
CA PHE A 42 -9.11 8.69 -7.32
C PHE A 42 -10.60 8.90 -7.63
N PRO A 43 -10.95 9.39 -8.84
CA PRO A 43 -12.34 9.48 -9.28
C PRO A 43 -13.09 8.15 -9.19
N LEU A 44 -14.41 8.21 -9.04
CA LEU A 44 -15.27 7.02 -8.94
C LEU A 44 -15.26 6.16 -10.22
N ALA A 45 -14.95 6.76 -11.37
CA ALA A 45 -14.80 6.07 -12.65
C ALA A 45 -13.56 5.17 -12.73
N VAL A 46 -12.60 5.32 -11.80
CA VAL A 46 -11.41 4.45 -11.73
C VAL A 46 -11.75 3.21 -10.91
N ASP A 47 -11.68 2.05 -11.57
CA ASP A 47 -12.07 0.76 -11.01
C ASP A 47 -10.95 0.05 -10.26
N LYS A 48 -9.72 0.16 -10.76
CA LYS A 48 -8.55 -0.55 -10.26
C LYS A 48 -7.29 0.29 -10.49
N ILE A 49 -6.36 0.25 -9.55
CA ILE A 49 -5.05 0.90 -9.67
C ILE A 49 -3.94 -0.11 -9.37
N ILE A 50 -2.74 0.20 -9.86
CA ILE A 50 -1.50 -0.49 -9.52
C ILE A 50 -0.54 0.58 -9.02
N PHE A 51 0.01 0.37 -7.83
CA PHE A 51 1.11 1.18 -7.33
C PHE A 51 2.44 0.51 -7.70
N VAL A 52 3.36 1.30 -8.26
CA VAL A 52 4.72 0.88 -8.60
C VAL A 52 5.65 1.91 -7.98
N ASP A 53 6.60 1.47 -7.17
CA ASP A 53 7.58 2.38 -6.57
C ASP A 53 8.49 3.02 -7.63
N ALA A 54 8.98 4.22 -7.35
CA ALA A 54 9.66 5.06 -8.35
C ALA A 54 11.03 4.50 -8.79
N ASP A 55 11.64 3.64 -7.99
CA ASP A 55 12.93 3.01 -8.25
C ASP A 55 12.80 1.64 -8.97
N GLN A 56 11.58 1.18 -9.26
CA GLN A 56 11.37 -0.11 -9.92
C GLN A 56 11.60 -0.07 -11.43
N ILE A 57 12.12 -1.18 -11.96
CA ILE A 57 12.19 -1.45 -13.40
C ILE A 57 11.23 -2.59 -13.72
N VAL A 58 10.22 -2.29 -14.55
CA VAL A 58 9.22 -3.29 -14.99
C VAL A 58 9.64 -3.87 -16.33
N ARG A 59 9.74 -5.21 -16.40
CA ARG A 59 10.09 -5.96 -17.61
C ARG A 59 8.94 -6.82 -18.17
N SER A 60 7.77 -6.76 -17.54
CA SER A 60 6.56 -7.52 -17.89
C SER A 60 5.41 -6.59 -18.26
N ASP A 61 4.35 -7.12 -18.86
CA ASP A 61 3.13 -6.36 -19.12
C ASP A 61 2.33 -6.15 -17.82
N LEU A 62 2.21 -4.89 -17.36
CA LEU A 62 1.42 -4.54 -16.17
C LEU A 62 -0.07 -4.90 -16.31
N LYS A 63 -0.56 -5.14 -17.52
CA LYS A 63 -1.91 -5.64 -17.75
C LYS A 63 -2.14 -6.97 -17.05
N GLU A 64 -1.13 -7.84 -16.96
CA GLU A 64 -1.26 -9.12 -16.24
C GLU A 64 -1.63 -8.89 -14.77
N LEU A 65 -1.02 -7.88 -14.13
CA LEU A 65 -1.33 -7.52 -12.74
C LEU A 65 -2.70 -6.85 -12.60
N ARG A 66 -3.13 -6.09 -13.61
CA ARG A 66 -4.48 -5.51 -13.66
C ARG A 66 -5.54 -6.61 -13.75
N ASP A 67 -5.30 -7.63 -14.56
CA ASP A 67 -6.26 -8.69 -14.87
C ASP A 67 -6.22 -9.83 -13.84
N LEU A 68 -5.24 -9.81 -12.92
CA LEU A 68 -5.13 -10.74 -11.82
C LEU A 68 -6.43 -10.82 -10.99
N ASP A 69 -6.92 -12.04 -10.80
CA ASP A 69 -8.04 -12.33 -9.91
C ASP A 69 -7.60 -12.26 -8.44
N LEU A 70 -8.10 -11.25 -7.74
CA LEU A 70 -7.85 -11.05 -6.31
C LEU A 70 -8.72 -11.94 -5.41
N LYS A 71 -9.53 -12.85 -5.98
CA LYS A 71 -10.38 -13.79 -5.25
C LYS A 71 -11.29 -13.09 -4.23
N GLY A 72 -11.79 -11.92 -4.62
CA GLY A 72 -12.64 -11.07 -3.78
C GLY A 72 -11.91 -10.19 -2.76
N ALA A 73 -10.57 -10.20 -2.70
CA ALA A 73 -9.81 -9.28 -1.86
C ALA A 73 -9.79 -7.84 -2.44
N PRO A 74 -9.79 -6.80 -1.59
CA PRO A 74 -9.77 -5.40 -2.05
C PRO A 74 -8.41 -4.93 -2.58
N TYR A 75 -7.33 -5.62 -2.22
CA TYR A 75 -5.97 -5.34 -2.68
C TYR A 75 -5.09 -6.59 -2.60
N GLY A 76 -4.02 -6.62 -3.38
CA GLY A 76 -3.04 -7.71 -3.42
C GLY A 76 -1.61 -7.16 -3.36
N TYR A 77 -0.76 -7.83 -2.58
CA TYR A 77 0.63 -7.44 -2.33
C TYR A 77 1.57 -8.61 -2.58
N THR A 78 2.83 -8.29 -2.91
CA THR A 78 3.90 -9.28 -3.01
C THR A 78 4.51 -9.58 -1.62
N PRO A 79 4.64 -10.85 -1.21
CA PRO A 79 5.30 -11.19 0.04
C PRO A 79 6.82 -10.98 -0.02
N PHE A 80 7.47 -10.83 1.14
CA PHE A 80 8.93 -10.82 1.22
C PHE A 80 9.50 -12.17 0.74
N CYS A 81 10.59 -12.13 -0.03
CA CYS A 81 11.29 -13.31 -0.52
C CYS A 81 11.93 -14.12 0.62
N ASP A 82 11.79 -15.45 0.57
CA ASP A 82 12.42 -16.37 1.53
C ASP A 82 13.62 -17.15 0.96
N SER A 83 13.89 -17.03 -0.34
CA SER A 83 14.87 -17.82 -1.09
C SER A 83 16.32 -17.75 -0.59
N ARG A 84 16.80 -16.57 -0.16
CA ARG A 84 18.19 -16.40 0.35
C ARG A 84 18.30 -16.71 1.83
N LYS A 85 18.75 -17.93 2.17
CA LYS A 85 18.84 -18.38 3.57
C LYS A 85 19.91 -17.66 4.39
N GLU A 86 20.96 -17.15 3.77
CA GLU A 86 22.03 -16.41 4.47
C GLU A 86 21.49 -15.12 5.13
N MET A 87 20.36 -14.60 4.62
CA MET A 87 19.73 -13.37 5.10
C MET A 87 18.74 -13.61 6.24
N ASP A 88 18.55 -14.85 6.72
CA ASP A 88 17.54 -15.18 7.73
C ASP A 88 17.71 -14.38 9.03
N GLY A 89 18.95 -14.05 9.42
CA GLY A 89 19.23 -13.23 10.61
C GLY A 89 18.67 -11.81 10.57
N TYR A 90 18.41 -11.26 9.38
CA TYR A 90 17.83 -9.92 9.20
C TYR A 90 16.30 -9.93 9.06
N ARG A 91 15.67 -11.12 9.02
CA ARG A 91 14.22 -11.26 8.82
C ARG A 91 13.48 -11.09 10.13
N PHE A 92 13.43 -9.86 10.63
CA PHE A 92 12.80 -9.52 11.92
C PHE A 92 11.36 -10.02 12.04
N TRP A 93 10.61 -10.10 10.93
CA TRP A 93 9.22 -10.56 10.93
C TRP A 93 9.04 -12.06 11.23
N LYS A 94 10.12 -12.85 11.22
CA LYS A 94 10.10 -14.29 11.55
C LYS A 94 10.15 -14.57 13.06
N SER A 95 10.30 -13.54 13.91
CA SER A 95 10.42 -13.71 15.37
C SER A 95 9.63 -12.66 16.15
N GLY A 96 9.46 -12.89 17.46
CA GLY A 96 8.90 -11.93 18.40
C GLY A 96 7.47 -11.48 18.05
N TYR A 97 7.24 -10.17 18.17
CA TYR A 97 5.92 -9.56 17.94
C TYR A 97 5.33 -9.92 16.58
N TRP A 98 6.09 -9.75 15.50
CA TRP A 98 5.60 -9.94 14.14
C TRP A 98 5.22 -11.39 13.84
N ALA A 99 6.02 -12.36 14.28
CA ALA A 99 5.68 -13.77 14.09
C ALA A 99 4.37 -14.15 14.80
N SER A 100 4.19 -13.66 16.03
CA SER A 100 2.97 -13.87 16.81
C SER A 100 1.76 -13.19 16.17
N HIS A 101 1.91 -11.93 15.76
CA HIS A 101 0.85 -11.13 15.19
C HIS A 101 0.39 -11.61 13.80
N LEU A 102 1.34 -12.01 12.94
CA LEU A 102 1.05 -12.49 11.58
C LEU A 102 0.45 -13.90 11.59
N GLY A 103 0.82 -14.74 12.56
CA GLY A 103 0.43 -16.14 12.60
C GLY A 103 0.84 -16.87 11.31
N LYS A 104 -0.15 -17.29 10.52
CA LYS A 104 0.09 -17.96 9.21
C LYS A 104 0.21 -16.99 8.03
N LYS A 105 0.01 -15.69 8.23
CA LYS A 105 0.08 -14.69 7.15
C LYS A 105 1.53 -14.37 6.82
N LYS A 106 1.76 -14.00 5.56
CA LYS A 106 3.08 -13.55 5.09
C LYS A 106 3.30 -12.08 5.47
N TYR A 107 4.56 -11.71 5.64
CA TYR A 107 4.99 -10.31 5.70
C TYR A 107 5.11 -9.77 4.26
N HIS A 108 4.37 -8.71 3.94
CA HIS A 108 4.26 -8.18 2.57
C HIS A 108 5.12 -6.94 2.36
N ILE A 109 5.34 -6.55 1.10
CA ILE A 109 6.15 -5.39 0.70
C ILE A 109 5.29 -4.35 -0.01
N SER A 110 5.40 -3.08 0.40
CA SER A 110 4.60 -1.94 -0.10
C SER A 110 5.13 -1.27 -1.39
N ALA A 111 6.10 -1.90 -2.06
CA ALA A 111 6.73 -1.36 -3.27
C ALA A 111 5.94 -1.67 -4.56
N LEU A 112 5.12 -2.73 -4.57
CA LEU A 112 4.25 -3.10 -5.68
C LEU A 112 2.96 -3.72 -5.13
N TYR A 113 1.82 -3.12 -5.44
CA TYR A 113 0.52 -3.66 -5.06
C TYR A 113 -0.59 -3.23 -6.02
N VAL A 114 -1.65 -4.01 -6.06
CA VAL A 114 -2.86 -3.76 -6.85
C VAL A 114 -4.04 -3.52 -5.92
N VAL A 115 -4.90 -2.56 -6.25
CA VAL A 115 -6.10 -2.24 -5.47
C VAL A 115 -7.31 -2.26 -6.38
N ASP A 116 -8.28 -3.12 -6.06
CA ASP A 116 -9.62 -3.08 -6.64
C ASP A 116 -10.43 -2.00 -5.90
N LEU A 117 -10.49 -0.80 -6.49
CA LEU A 117 -11.15 0.36 -5.88
C LEU A 117 -12.64 0.16 -5.72
N LYS A 118 -13.30 -0.58 -6.62
CA LYS A 118 -14.73 -0.92 -6.48
C LYS A 118 -14.96 -1.72 -5.21
N LYS A 119 -14.19 -2.79 -5.00
CA LYS A 119 -14.29 -3.63 -3.80
C LYS A 119 -13.83 -2.89 -2.55
N PHE A 120 -12.72 -2.15 -2.64
CA PHE A 120 -12.13 -1.38 -1.55
C PHE A 120 -13.12 -0.37 -0.97
N ARG A 121 -13.78 0.40 -1.84
CA ARG A 121 -14.85 1.35 -1.46
C ARG A 121 -16.08 0.62 -0.91
N LYS A 122 -16.53 -0.46 -1.58
CA LYS A 122 -17.71 -1.24 -1.17
C LYS A 122 -17.63 -1.77 0.27
N ILE A 123 -16.44 -2.12 0.74
CA ILE A 123 -16.25 -2.66 2.10
C ILE A 123 -15.77 -1.61 3.11
N ALA A 124 -15.72 -0.33 2.72
CA ALA A 124 -15.18 0.77 3.51
C ALA A 124 -13.76 0.49 4.05
N ALA A 125 -12.88 -0.07 3.22
CA ALA A 125 -11.52 -0.43 3.64
C ALA A 125 -10.71 0.80 4.06
N GLY A 126 -10.88 1.94 3.37
CA GLY A 126 -10.19 3.19 3.70
C GLY A 126 -10.52 3.71 5.10
N ASP A 127 -11.79 3.66 5.51
CA ASP A 127 -12.20 4.09 6.86
C ASP A 127 -11.61 3.20 7.95
N ARG A 128 -11.56 1.88 7.72
CA ARG A 128 -10.93 0.94 8.65
C ARG A 128 -9.43 1.21 8.80
N LEU A 129 -8.73 1.46 7.69
CA LEU A 129 -7.31 1.80 7.71
C LEU A 129 -7.07 3.11 8.47
N ARG A 130 -7.86 4.16 8.20
CA ARG A 130 -7.77 5.44 8.92
C ARG A 130 -8.06 5.30 10.42
N GLY A 131 -9.04 4.48 10.79
CA GLY A 131 -9.37 4.19 12.20
C GLY A 131 -8.23 3.50 12.94
N GLN A 132 -7.63 2.47 12.34
CA GLN A 132 -6.47 1.78 12.92
C GLN A 132 -5.24 2.70 12.99
N TYR A 133 -4.98 3.45 11.92
CA TYR A 133 -3.93 4.46 11.90
C TYR A 133 -4.09 5.48 13.04
N GLN A 134 -5.32 5.97 13.27
CA GLN A 134 -5.59 6.94 14.33
C GLN A 134 -5.29 6.39 15.73
N ALA A 135 -5.62 5.12 15.97
CA ALA A 135 -5.35 4.46 17.25
C ALA A 135 -3.85 4.23 17.48
N LEU A 136 -3.13 3.75 16.46
CA LEU A 136 -1.71 3.41 16.56
C LEU A 136 -0.82 4.66 16.60
N SER A 137 -1.15 5.70 15.83
CA SER A 137 -0.31 6.90 15.68
C SER A 137 -0.20 7.79 16.92
N GLN A 138 -0.89 7.43 18.01
CA GLN A 138 -0.68 8.08 19.30
C GLN A 138 0.71 7.77 19.88
N ASP A 139 1.26 6.58 19.59
CA ASP A 139 2.65 6.24 19.90
C ASP A 139 3.52 6.50 18.66
N PRO A 140 4.51 7.42 18.75
CA PRO A 140 5.44 7.72 17.65
C PRO A 140 6.23 6.50 17.16
N ASN A 141 6.43 5.47 18.00
CA ASN A 141 7.24 4.30 17.67
C ASN A 141 6.44 3.13 17.09
N SER A 142 5.10 3.24 17.03
CA SER A 142 4.21 2.14 16.65
C SER A 142 4.34 1.71 15.19
N LEU A 143 4.54 2.67 14.29
CA LEU A 143 4.49 2.47 12.84
C LEU A 143 5.84 2.82 12.24
N SER A 144 6.78 1.86 12.28
CA SER A 144 8.13 2.04 11.72
C SER A 144 8.06 2.42 10.24
N ASN A 145 7.29 1.66 9.44
CA ASN A 145 6.96 1.98 8.05
C ASN A 145 5.44 1.91 7.91
N LEU A 146 4.77 3.06 7.79
CA LEU A 146 3.31 3.17 7.79
C LEU A 146 2.63 2.47 6.58
N ASP A 147 3.31 2.42 5.46
CA ASP A 147 2.77 1.94 4.18
C ASP A 147 2.83 0.42 4.01
N GLN A 148 3.43 -0.32 4.95
CA GLN A 148 3.68 -1.76 4.90
C GLN A 148 2.95 -2.51 6.03
#